data_AF-A0A228HJQ5-F1
#
_entry.id   AF-A0A228HJQ5-F1
#
_cell.length_a   1.000
_cell.length_b   1.000
_cell.length_c   1.000
_cell.angle_alpha   90.00
_cell.angle_beta   90.00
_cell.angle_gamma   90.00
#
_symmetry.space_group_name_H-M   'P 1'
#
loop_
_entity.id
_entity.type
_entity.pdbx_description
1 polymer ?
#
loop_
_entity_poly.entity_id
_entity_poly.type
_entity_poly.pdbx_seq_one_letter_code
_entity_poly.pdbx_strand_id
1 'polypeptide(L)'
;MINLIRIGDATDHGGKVETGSSTMKFDGRYVARKGDRVSCPQHPDVSPNIIEEGDESMKDDGIPIARHGHRATCGCHLISSLV
;
A
#
# COMPACT_ATOMS: atom_id res chain seq x y z
N MET A 1 10.52 -1.12 14.67
CA MET A 1 9.05 -1.16 14.58
C MET A 1 8.68 -1.58 13.16
N ILE A 2 7.77 -2.55 12.99
CA ILE A 2 7.41 -3.09 11.68
C ILE A 2 6.23 -2.28 11.14
N ASN A 3 6.44 -1.53 10.06
CA ASN A 3 5.46 -0.61 9.49
C ASN A 3 5.13 -0.94 8.03
N LEU A 4 5.21 -2.22 7.66
CA LEU A 4 4.89 -2.70 6.31
C LEU A 4 3.40 -2.51 6.02
N ILE A 5 3.07 -2.20 4.77
CA ILE A 5 1.69 -2.24 4.28
C ILE A 5 1.42 -3.57 3.60
N ARG A 6 0.20 -4.10 3.79
CA ARG A 6 -0.23 -5.39 3.26
C ARG A 6 -1.59 -5.27 2.56
N ILE A 7 -1.90 -6.19 1.64
CA ILE A 7 -3.23 -6.25 1.01
C ILE A 7 -4.33 -6.28 2.06
N GLY A 8 -5.25 -5.33 2.01
CA GLY A 8 -6.34 -5.13 2.97
C GLY A 8 -6.08 -4.11 4.06
N ASP A 9 -4.88 -3.51 4.12
CA ASP A 9 -4.60 -2.42 5.07
C ASP A 9 -5.39 -1.18 4.66
N ALA A 10 -5.80 -0.40 5.67
CA ALA A 10 -6.72 0.71 5.49
C ALA A 10 -6.00 1.96 4.95
N THR A 11 -6.79 2.93 4.51
CA THR A 11 -6.31 4.29 4.24
C THR A 11 -7.06 5.31 5.09
N ASP A 12 -6.48 6.48 5.28
CA ASP A 12 -7.11 7.60 5.99
C ASP A 12 -8.36 8.18 5.28
N HIS A 13 -8.58 7.83 4.01
CA HIS A 13 -9.80 8.14 3.27
C HIS A 13 -10.89 7.06 3.39
N GLY A 14 -10.71 6.05 4.26
CA GLY A 14 -11.67 4.96 4.45
C GLY A 14 -11.64 3.89 3.36
N GLY A 15 -10.58 3.89 2.54
CA GLY A 15 -10.31 2.88 1.54
C GLY A 15 -9.40 1.77 2.05
N LYS A 16 -8.90 0.95 1.13
CA LYS A 16 -7.96 -0.14 1.44
C LYS A 16 -7.04 -0.48 0.28
N VAL A 17 -5.89 -1.08 0.60
CA VAL A 17 -4.98 -1.67 -0.37
C VAL A 17 -5.57 -2.95 -0.97
N GLU A 18 -5.55 -3.06 -2.29
CA GLU A 18 -6.22 -4.13 -3.03
C GLU A 18 -5.26 -5.15 -3.64
N THR A 19 -4.08 -4.70 -4.10
CA THR A 19 -3.06 -5.57 -4.67
C THR A 19 -1.75 -5.47 -3.91
N GLY A 20 -0.85 -6.43 -4.15
CA GLY A 20 0.42 -6.56 -3.46
C GLY A 20 1.38 -7.42 -4.26
N SER A 21 2.49 -7.78 -3.62
CA SER A 21 3.40 -8.81 -4.08
C SER A 21 2.69 -10.14 -4.38
N SER A 22 3.22 -10.90 -5.33
CA SER A 22 2.79 -12.26 -5.64
C SER A 22 3.51 -13.32 -4.79
N THR A 23 4.65 -12.97 -4.18
CA THR A 23 5.57 -13.90 -3.51
C THR A 23 5.83 -13.50 -2.06
N MET A 24 6.01 -12.21 -1.79
CA MET A 24 6.37 -11.70 -0.47
C MET A 24 5.16 -11.55 0.44
N LYS A 25 5.18 -12.28 1.55
CA LYS A 25 4.16 -12.23 2.61
C LYS A 25 4.76 -11.80 3.93
N PHE A 26 3.96 -11.10 4.72
CA PHE A 26 4.23 -10.83 6.12
C PHE A 26 2.97 -11.09 6.95
N ASP A 27 3.10 -11.96 7.96
CA ASP A 27 1.98 -12.33 8.84
C ASP A 27 0.73 -12.73 8.02
N GLY A 28 0.94 -13.70 7.13
CA GLY A 28 -0.11 -14.31 6.29
C GLY A 28 -0.61 -13.50 5.09
N ARG A 29 -0.31 -12.20 4.99
CA ARG A 29 -0.81 -11.31 3.93
C ARG A 29 0.31 -10.82 3.02
N TYR A 30 0.00 -10.63 1.74
CA TYR A 30 0.97 -10.12 0.76
C TYR A 30 1.33 -8.68 1.03
N VAL A 31 2.62 -8.35 0.92
CA VAL A 31 3.17 -7.01 1.15
C VAL A 31 2.84 -6.12 -0.05
N ALA A 32 2.41 -4.90 0.21
CA ALA A 32 2.12 -3.90 -0.82
C ALA A 32 3.39 -3.16 -1.25
N ARG A 33 3.44 -2.78 -2.52
CA ARG A 33 4.60 -2.15 -3.16
C ARG A 33 4.18 -0.88 -3.88
N LYS A 34 5.14 -0.07 -4.27
CA LYS A 34 4.90 1.04 -5.20
C LYS A 34 4.22 0.52 -6.47
N GLY A 35 3.12 1.16 -6.87
CA GLY A 35 2.30 0.79 -8.01
C GLY A 35 1.12 -0.14 -7.70
N ASP A 36 1.01 -0.67 -6.46
CA ASP A 36 -0.16 -1.47 -6.08
C ASP A 36 -1.42 -0.63 -5.93
N ARG A 37 -2.57 -1.24 -6.23
CA ARG A 37 -3.88 -0.56 -6.26
C ARG A 37 -4.43 -0.30 -4.88
N VAL A 38 -5.13 0.83 -4.75
CA VAL A 38 -5.78 1.29 -3.54
C VAL A 38 -7.20 1.75 -3.89
N SER A 39 -8.20 1.24 -3.18
CA SER A 39 -9.56 1.78 -3.25
C SER A 39 -9.67 3.07 -2.45
N CYS A 40 -10.49 4.02 -2.90
CA CYS A 40 -10.75 5.26 -2.16
C CYS A 40 -12.21 5.70 -2.35
N PRO A 41 -13.07 5.62 -1.32
CA PRO A 41 -14.49 5.99 -1.46
C PRO A 41 -14.70 7.50 -1.61
N GLN A 42 -13.74 8.32 -1.16
CA GLN A 42 -13.82 9.78 -1.25
C GLN A 42 -13.47 10.34 -2.65
N HIS A 43 -12.75 9.57 -3.46
CA HIS A 43 -12.24 10.01 -4.76
C HIS A 43 -12.46 8.92 -5.83
N PRO A 44 -13.73 8.59 -6.14
CA PRO A 44 -14.06 7.50 -7.07
C PRO A 44 -13.57 7.75 -8.50
N ASP A 45 -13.34 9.01 -8.88
CA ASP A 45 -12.89 9.38 -10.22
C ASP A 45 -11.37 9.19 -10.42
N VAL A 46 -10.59 8.97 -9.35
CA VAL A 46 -9.16 8.67 -9.45
C VAL A 46 -8.98 7.20 -9.78
N SER A 47 -8.80 6.89 -11.07
CA SER A 47 -8.59 5.52 -11.55
C SER A 47 -7.54 5.47 -12.67
N PRO A 48 -6.43 4.74 -12.50
CA PRO A 48 -6.10 3.94 -11.32
C PRO A 48 -5.63 4.81 -10.14
N ASN A 49 -6.03 4.44 -8.93
CA ASN A 49 -5.43 4.95 -7.69
C ASN A 49 -4.39 3.94 -7.20
N ILE A 50 -3.11 4.32 -7.21
CA ILE A 50 -1.98 3.44 -6.89
C ILE A 50 -1.09 4.04 -5.81
N ILE A 51 -0.31 3.20 -5.14
CA ILE A 51 0.71 3.64 -4.19
C ILE A 51 1.86 4.32 -4.96
N GLU A 52 2.14 5.59 -4.66
CA GLU A 52 3.17 6.39 -5.35
C GLU A 52 4.56 6.28 -4.71
N GLU A 53 4.60 5.94 -3.43
CA GLU A 53 5.80 5.94 -2.60
C GLU A 53 6.22 4.54 -2.16
N GLY A 54 7.52 4.33 -2.03
CA GLY A 54 8.08 3.06 -1.57
C GLY A 54 9.45 3.24 -0.94
N ASP A 55 9.83 2.28 -0.11
CA ASP A 55 11.10 2.24 0.61
C ASP A 55 12.19 1.68 -0.31
N GLU A 56 13.05 2.55 -0.82
CA GLU A 56 14.14 2.18 -1.73
C GLU A 56 15.17 1.23 -1.09
N SER A 57 15.22 1.14 0.25
CA SER A 57 16.12 0.21 0.95
C SER A 57 15.60 -1.23 0.97
N MET A 58 14.30 -1.44 0.70
CA MET A 58 13.65 -2.74 0.77
C MET A 58 12.72 -2.96 -0.42
N LYS A 59 13.12 -3.86 -1.32
CA LYS A 59 12.46 -4.11 -2.59
C LYS A 59 12.03 -5.56 -2.72
N ASP A 60 10.91 -5.77 -3.38
CA ASP A 60 10.42 -7.08 -3.81
C ASP A 60 10.40 -7.11 -5.34
N ASP A 61 11.13 -8.04 -5.95
CA ASP A 61 11.38 -8.08 -7.40
C ASP A 61 11.84 -6.73 -7.99
N GLY A 62 12.66 -5.99 -7.22
CA GLY A 62 13.16 -4.67 -7.61
C GLY A 62 12.15 -3.52 -7.44
N ILE A 63 10.93 -3.80 -6.98
CA ILE A 63 9.91 -2.79 -6.70
C ILE A 63 9.95 -2.40 -5.21
N PRO A 64 10.12 -1.11 -4.87
CA PRO A 64 10.10 -0.63 -3.49
C PRO A 64 8.82 -0.99 -2.72
N ILE A 65 8.97 -1.43 -1.47
CA ILE A 65 7.86 -1.82 -0.59
C ILE A 65 7.19 -0.58 0.03
N ALA A 66 5.87 -0.61 0.18
CA ALA A 66 5.10 0.46 0.81
C ALA A 66 5.19 0.41 2.34
N ARG A 67 5.26 1.58 2.98
CA ARG A 67 5.31 1.74 4.44
C ARG A 67 4.10 2.53 4.94
N HIS A 68 3.84 2.43 6.25
CA HIS A 68 2.87 3.29 6.93
C HIS A 68 3.13 4.76 6.63
N GLY A 69 2.07 5.49 6.29
CA GLY A 69 2.12 6.90 5.94
C GLY A 69 2.50 7.18 4.49
N HIS A 70 2.84 6.18 3.67
CA HIS A 70 3.02 6.39 2.23
C HIS A 70 1.72 6.81 1.56
N ARG A 71 1.83 7.54 0.46
CA ARG A 71 0.71 8.15 -0.26
C ARG A 71 0.29 7.36 -1.50
N ALA A 72 -1.00 7.41 -1.81
CA ALA A 72 -1.55 6.97 -3.09
C ALA A 72 -1.86 8.16 -4.03
N THR A 73 -2.12 7.89 -5.31
CA THR A 73 -2.40 8.91 -6.34
C THR A 73 -3.53 9.87 -5.93
N CYS A 74 -4.57 9.39 -5.25
CA CYS A 74 -5.69 10.22 -4.77
C CYS A 74 -5.35 11.13 -3.56
N GLY A 75 -4.14 11.00 -3.01
CA GLY A 75 -3.67 11.77 -1.85
C GLY A 75 -3.87 11.12 -0.49
N CYS A 76 -4.56 9.96 -0.39
CA CYS A 76 -4.70 9.24 0.87
C CYS A 76 -3.36 8.66 1.37
N HIS A 77 -3.26 8.44 2.67
CA HIS A 77 -2.13 7.76 3.31
C HIS A 77 -2.49 6.35 3.77
N LEU A 78 -1.52 5.44 3.67
CA LEU A 78 -1.65 4.03 4.03
C LEU A 78 -1.50 3.80 5.53
N ILE A 79 -2.41 3.02 6.12
CA ILE A 79 -2.45 2.71 7.56
C ILE A 79 -2.10 1.24 7.75
N SER A 80 -0.92 0.97 8.32
CA SER A 80 -0.50 -0.40 8.62
C SER A 80 -1.35 -1.00 9.74
N SER A 81 -1.66 -2.28 9.66
CA SER A 81 -2.28 -3.04 10.76
C SER A 81 -1.25 -3.73 11.67
N LEU A 82 0.04 -3.42 11.52
CA LEU A 82 1.15 -4.01 12.29
C LEU A 82 1.75 -3.04 13.34
N VAL A 83 1.17 -1.84 13.46
CA VAL A 83 1.54 -0.83 14.46
C VAL A 83 0.79 -1.00 15.77
#